data_AF-A0A7S3B648-F1
#
_entry.id   AF-A0A7S3B648-F1
#
_cell.length_a   1.000
_cell.length_b   1.000
_cell.length_c   1.000
_cell.angle_alpha   90.00
_cell.angle_beta   90.00
_cell.angle_gamma   90.00
#
_symmetry.space_group_name_H-M   'P 1'
#
loop_
_entity.id
_entity.type
_entity.pdbx_description
1 polymer ?
#
loop_
_entity_poly.entity_id
_entity_poly.type
_entity_poly.pdbx_seq_one_letter_code
_entity_poly.pdbx_strand_id
1 'polypeptide(L)'
;AETHNALGSLKQKQNAYKEAKTHYEESLRLRELLPDKVESEKKLRAQAIAQSLVSLGNLAQARAEVEKDEETTADLYGEALDALTKARQAYIDGFHQGHPKVAWALEGLAKVHRKRGDLRQAQERMGEAVAIRRALASSDADKQMFRKELDAAEAAQQEIADKRSEVRGRLKNLTKGGATGPSMMKLALAAKAAEAKGAEAESKSPSPEKEA
;
A
#
# COMPACT_ATOMS: atom_id res chain seq x y z
N ALA A 1 -13.25 20.63 3.67
CA ALA A 1 -12.45 19.39 3.53
C ALA A 1 -12.26 18.66 4.87
N GLU A 2 -11.69 19.32 5.89
CA GLU A 2 -11.39 18.66 7.19
C GLU A 2 -12.62 18.08 7.89
N THR A 3 -13.72 18.84 7.97
CA THR A 3 -14.98 18.37 8.56
C THR A 3 -15.50 17.11 7.87
N HIS A 4 -15.45 17.09 6.53
CA HIS A 4 -15.83 15.91 5.75
C HIS A 4 -14.90 14.72 6.05
N ASN A 5 -13.58 14.93 6.16
CA ASN A 5 -12.66 13.86 6.52
C ASN A 5 -12.94 13.30 7.93
N ALA A 6 -13.23 14.17 8.90
CA ALA A 6 -13.58 13.76 10.26
C ALA A 6 -14.90 12.98 10.31
N LEU A 7 -15.93 13.43 9.58
CA LEU A 7 -17.21 12.72 9.45
C LEU A 7 -17.03 11.36 8.76
N GLY A 8 -16.20 11.29 7.71
CA GLY A 8 -15.85 10.02 7.07
C GLY A 8 -15.21 9.04 8.05
N SER A 9 -14.28 9.52 8.88
CA SER A 9 -13.64 8.72 9.92
C SER A 9 -14.63 8.22 10.98
N LEU A 10 -15.55 9.08 11.42
CA LEU A 10 -16.60 8.70 12.36
C LEU A 10 -17.51 7.62 11.77
N LYS A 11 -17.96 7.78 10.53
CA LYS A 11 -18.81 6.82 9.83
C LYS A 11 -18.10 5.49 9.59
N GLN A 12 -16.82 5.53 9.25
CA GLN A 12 -16.01 4.33 9.11
C GLN A 12 -15.94 3.54 10.44
N LYS A 13 -15.72 4.21 11.57
CA LYS A 13 -15.73 3.56 12.90
C LYS A 13 -17.09 2.96 13.26
N GLN A 14 -18.18 3.50 12.70
CA GLN A 14 -19.53 2.96 12.84
C GLN A 14 -19.85 1.85 11.83
N ASN A 15 -18.89 1.42 11.01
CA ASN A 15 -19.08 0.50 9.88
C ASN A 15 -20.06 1.01 8.81
N ALA A 16 -20.37 2.30 8.80
CA ALA A 16 -21.20 2.95 7.79
C ALA A 16 -20.36 3.29 6.55
N TYR A 17 -19.83 2.25 5.88
CA TYR A 17 -18.80 2.40 4.84
C TYR A 17 -19.23 3.23 3.64
N LYS A 18 -20.51 3.15 3.23
CA LYS A 18 -21.04 3.95 2.11
C LYS A 18 -21.04 5.44 2.45
N GLU A 19 -21.55 5.80 3.62
CA GLU A 19 -21.55 7.19 4.11
C GLU A 19 -20.12 7.70 4.32
N ALA A 20 -19.23 6.86 4.85
CA ALA A 20 -17.82 7.20 5.00
C ALA A 20 -17.17 7.53 3.64
N LYS A 21 -17.47 6.74 2.60
CA LYS A 21 -16.96 6.97 1.24
C LYS A 21 -17.43 8.33 0.71
N THR A 22 -18.72 8.62 0.81
CA THR A 22 -19.28 9.93 0.40
C THR A 22 -18.59 11.10 1.08
N HIS A 23 -18.35 11.00 2.40
CA HIS A 23 -17.66 12.06 3.12
C HIS A 23 -16.19 12.21 2.72
N TYR A 24 -15.44 11.12 2.52
CA TYR A 24 -14.05 11.21 2.07
C TYR A 24 -13.92 11.71 0.62
N GLU A 25 -14.82 11.31 -0.29
CA GLU A 25 -14.89 11.82 -1.66
C GLU A 25 -15.17 13.33 -1.69
N GLU A 26 -16.10 13.82 -0.86
CA GLU A 26 -16.33 15.27 -0.76
C GLU A 26 -15.13 15.99 -0.14
N SER A 27 -14.42 15.37 0.81
CA SER A 27 -13.16 15.92 1.32
C SER A 27 -12.11 16.05 0.22
N LEU A 28 -11.94 15.02 -0.62
CA LEU A 28 -11.06 15.02 -1.79
C LEU A 28 -11.45 16.12 -2.77
N ARG A 29 -12.72 16.17 -3.19
CA ARG A 29 -13.24 17.20 -4.10
C ARG A 29 -12.92 18.61 -3.61
N LEU A 30 -13.16 18.90 -2.33
CA LEU A 30 -12.86 20.22 -1.77
C LEU A 30 -11.36 20.53 -1.75
N ARG A 31 -10.49 19.53 -1.55
CA ARG A 31 -9.03 19.68 -1.60
C ARG A 31 -8.53 19.85 -3.04
N GLU A 32 -9.19 19.23 -4.01
CA GLU A 32 -8.93 19.43 -5.43
C GLU A 32 -9.31 20.84 -5.90
N LEU A 33 -10.21 21.54 -5.20
CA LEU A 33 -10.56 22.94 -5.49
C LEU A 33 -9.61 23.98 -4.86
N LEU A 34 -8.61 23.56 -4.08
CA LEU A 34 -7.64 24.47 -3.50
C LEU A 34 -6.82 25.17 -4.60
N PRO A 35 -6.38 26.42 -4.37
CA PRO A 35 -5.50 27.13 -5.29
C PRO A 35 -4.21 26.36 -5.60
N ASP A 36 -3.68 26.56 -6.80
CA ASP A 36 -2.47 25.91 -7.30
C ASP A 36 -1.62 26.87 -8.16
N LYS A 37 -1.74 28.18 -7.93
CA LYS A 37 -1.15 29.21 -8.80
C LYS A 37 0.35 29.32 -8.61
N VAL A 38 0.81 29.16 -7.37
CA VAL A 38 2.24 29.20 -7.01
C VAL A 38 2.70 27.86 -6.47
N GLU A 39 4.01 27.61 -6.53
CA GLU A 39 4.58 26.31 -6.18
C GLU A 39 4.28 25.88 -4.74
N SER A 40 4.27 26.82 -3.79
CA SER A 40 3.89 26.54 -2.40
C SER A 40 2.43 26.09 -2.26
N GLU A 41 1.51 26.69 -3.02
CA GLU A 41 0.10 26.30 -3.05
C GLU A 41 -0.08 24.91 -3.67
N LYS A 42 0.60 24.63 -4.79
CA LYS A 42 0.61 23.29 -5.43
C LYS A 42 1.04 22.22 -4.45
N LYS A 43 2.13 22.46 -3.72
CA LYS A 43 2.62 21.52 -2.71
C LYS A 43 1.59 21.31 -1.60
N LEU A 44 1.05 22.37 -1.01
CA LEU A 44 0.03 22.26 0.04
C LEU A 44 -1.23 21.53 -0.44
N ARG A 45 -1.68 21.81 -1.66
CA ARG A 45 -2.80 21.11 -2.31
C ARG A 45 -2.51 19.63 -2.48
N ALA A 46 -1.32 19.26 -2.97
CA ALA A 46 -0.93 17.86 -3.13
C ALA A 46 -0.88 17.11 -1.78
N GLN A 47 -0.32 17.75 -0.75
CA GLN A 47 -0.31 17.19 0.62
C GLN A 47 -1.72 16.93 1.15
N ALA A 48 -2.66 17.86 0.90
CA ALA A 48 -4.04 17.73 1.34
C ALA A 48 -4.79 16.63 0.55
N ILE A 49 -4.63 16.60 -0.78
CA ILE A 49 -5.18 15.53 -1.65
C ILE A 49 -4.71 14.15 -1.19
N ALA A 50 -3.41 14.02 -0.89
CA ALA A 50 -2.84 12.77 -0.41
C ALA A 50 -3.51 12.26 0.88
N GLN A 51 -3.87 13.16 1.81
CA GLN A 51 -4.59 12.77 3.03
C GLN A 51 -5.96 12.17 2.74
N SER A 52 -6.73 12.76 1.80
CA SER A 52 -8.04 12.19 1.41
C SER A 52 -7.88 10.83 0.75
N LEU A 53 -6.87 10.68 -0.11
CA LEU A 53 -6.60 9.44 -0.81
C LEU A 53 -6.17 8.31 0.14
N VAL A 54 -5.36 8.62 1.18
CA VAL A 54 -5.07 7.65 2.25
C VAL A 54 -6.34 7.23 2.98
N SER A 55 -7.23 8.17 3.32
CA SER A 55 -8.50 7.85 3.96
C SER A 55 -9.37 6.94 3.09
N LEU A 56 -9.49 7.22 1.79
CA LEU A 56 -10.23 6.39 0.83
C LEU A 56 -9.61 4.99 0.70
N GLY A 57 -8.28 4.91 0.61
CA GLY A 57 -7.58 3.63 0.52
C GLY A 57 -7.77 2.77 1.76
N ASN A 58 -7.64 3.37 2.95
CA ASN A 58 -7.88 2.69 4.23
C ASN A 58 -9.35 2.27 4.40
N LEU A 59 -10.29 3.09 3.92
CA LEU A 59 -11.71 2.74 3.92
C LEU A 59 -12.00 1.53 3.03
N ALA A 60 -11.51 1.55 1.79
CA ALA A 60 -11.69 0.46 0.83
C ALA A 60 -11.08 -0.84 1.37
N GLN A 61 -9.89 -0.77 1.96
CA GLN A 61 -9.29 -1.90 2.65
C GLN A 61 -10.17 -2.41 3.80
N ALA A 62 -10.62 -1.53 4.70
CA ALA A 62 -11.44 -1.93 5.85
C ALA A 62 -12.75 -2.58 5.42
N ARG A 63 -13.38 -2.07 4.35
CA ARG A 63 -14.57 -2.66 3.77
C ARG A 63 -14.28 -4.03 3.15
N ALA A 64 -13.17 -4.19 2.44
CA ALA A 64 -12.76 -5.48 1.87
C ALA A 64 -12.53 -6.55 2.95
N GLU A 65 -12.06 -6.17 4.13
CA GLU A 65 -11.80 -7.10 5.24
C GLU A 65 -13.08 -7.68 5.88
N VAL A 66 -14.24 -7.06 5.64
CA VAL A 66 -15.54 -7.53 6.16
C VAL A 66 -16.51 -7.97 5.07
N GLU A 67 -16.15 -7.75 3.81
CA GLU A 67 -16.92 -8.17 2.64
C GLU A 67 -16.83 -9.69 2.48
N LYS A 68 -17.94 -10.32 2.06
CA LYS A 68 -18.03 -11.77 1.88
C LYS A 68 -17.99 -12.17 0.41
N ASP A 69 -18.42 -11.28 -0.46
CA ASP A 69 -18.40 -11.51 -1.90
C ASP A 69 -16.97 -11.35 -2.43
N GLU A 70 -16.44 -12.38 -3.08
CA GLU A 70 -15.04 -12.42 -3.51
C GLU A 70 -14.73 -11.40 -4.61
N GLU A 71 -15.67 -11.18 -5.54
CA GLU A 71 -15.52 -10.21 -6.63
C GLU A 71 -15.50 -8.79 -6.07
N THR A 72 -16.48 -8.45 -5.23
CA THR A 72 -16.53 -7.15 -4.54
C THR A 72 -15.30 -6.94 -3.66
N THR A 73 -14.81 -7.99 -2.99
CA THR A 73 -13.58 -7.92 -2.18
C THR A 73 -12.36 -7.61 -3.05
N ALA A 74 -12.24 -8.25 -4.22
CA ALA A 74 -11.16 -7.99 -5.16
C ALA A 74 -11.20 -6.55 -5.69
N ASP A 75 -12.38 -6.05 -6.04
CA ASP A 75 -12.60 -4.67 -6.49
C ASP A 75 -12.23 -3.65 -5.40
N LEU A 76 -12.66 -3.88 -4.16
CA LEU A 76 -12.33 -3.01 -3.02
C LEU A 76 -10.84 -2.97 -2.72
N TYR A 77 -10.14 -4.10 -2.83
CA TYR A 77 -8.67 -4.09 -2.74
C TYR A 77 -8.03 -3.37 -3.93
N GLY A 78 -8.62 -3.43 -5.12
CA GLY A 78 -8.22 -2.63 -6.29
C GLY A 78 -8.35 -1.12 -6.03
N GLU A 79 -9.52 -0.70 -5.53
CA GLU A 79 -9.77 0.70 -5.11
C GLU A 79 -8.75 1.15 -4.05
N ALA A 80 -8.45 0.28 -3.07
CA ALA A 80 -7.47 0.60 -2.02
C ALA A 80 -6.06 0.84 -2.59
N LEU A 81 -5.61 0.00 -3.51
CA LEU A 81 -4.30 0.14 -4.15
C LEU A 81 -4.22 1.39 -5.03
N ASP A 82 -5.26 1.67 -5.82
CA ASP A 82 -5.32 2.87 -6.66
C ASP A 82 -5.24 4.14 -5.81
N ALA A 83 -6.07 4.24 -4.77
CA ALA A 83 -6.09 5.38 -3.86
C ALA A 83 -4.74 5.57 -3.14
N LEU A 84 -4.15 4.50 -2.59
CA LEU A 84 -2.87 4.59 -1.88
C LEU A 84 -1.69 4.88 -2.82
N THR A 85 -1.75 4.42 -4.07
CA THR A 85 -0.73 4.74 -5.10
C THR A 85 -0.79 6.23 -5.46
N LYS A 86 -2.00 6.76 -5.71
CA LYS A 86 -2.20 8.19 -5.92
C LYS A 86 -1.78 9.01 -4.69
N ALA A 87 -2.07 8.52 -3.48
CA ALA A 87 -1.65 9.17 -2.24
C ALA A 87 -0.13 9.24 -2.11
N ARG A 88 0.58 8.15 -2.41
CA ARG A 88 2.05 8.11 -2.43
C ARG A 88 2.60 9.19 -3.37
N GLN A 89 2.08 9.26 -4.59
CA GLN A 89 2.53 10.27 -5.56
C GLN A 89 2.24 11.69 -5.09
N ALA A 90 1.03 11.96 -4.62
CA ALA A 90 0.66 13.28 -4.11
C ALA A 90 1.48 13.71 -2.87
N TYR A 91 1.90 12.76 -2.03
CA TYR A 91 2.87 13.06 -0.95
C TYR A 91 4.27 13.35 -1.48
N ILE A 92 4.73 12.69 -2.54
CA ILE A 92 6.03 12.99 -3.17
C ILE A 92 5.99 14.41 -3.74
N ASP A 93 4.93 14.75 -4.48
CA ASP A 93 4.74 16.06 -5.11
C ASP A 93 4.62 17.18 -4.05
N GLY A 94 3.95 16.89 -2.95
CA GLY A 94 3.75 17.83 -1.84
C GLY A 94 4.95 18.00 -0.91
N PHE A 95 5.78 16.97 -0.77
CA PHE A 95 6.95 16.95 0.09
C PHE A 95 8.21 16.59 -0.72
N HIS A 96 8.66 15.35 -0.60
CA HIS A 96 9.76 14.72 -1.32
C HIS A 96 9.70 13.19 -1.07
N GLN A 97 10.44 12.40 -1.86
CA GLN A 97 10.42 10.93 -1.81
C GLN A 97 10.76 10.30 -0.45
N GLY A 98 11.60 10.96 0.35
CA GLY A 98 12.04 10.48 1.66
C GLY A 98 11.16 10.93 2.84
N HIS A 99 10.02 11.56 2.57
CA HIS A 99 9.18 12.11 3.63
C HIS A 99 8.45 10.99 4.41
N PRO A 100 8.29 11.09 5.75
CA PRO A 100 7.64 10.03 6.56
C PRO A 100 6.23 9.64 6.09
N LYS A 101 5.47 10.57 5.50
CA LYS A 101 4.13 10.29 4.95
C LYS A 101 4.16 9.41 3.70
N VAL A 102 5.25 9.44 2.91
CA VAL A 102 5.46 8.52 1.78
C VAL A 102 5.63 7.09 2.30
N ALA A 103 6.38 6.92 3.40
CA ALA A 103 6.52 5.62 4.07
C ALA A 103 5.16 5.08 4.55
N TRP A 104 4.30 5.92 5.16
CA TRP A 104 2.95 5.48 5.54
C TRP A 104 2.09 5.01 4.36
N ALA A 105 2.15 5.69 3.21
CA ALA A 105 1.42 5.25 2.02
C ALA A 105 1.95 3.90 1.50
N LEU A 106 3.26 3.70 1.51
CA LEU A 106 3.92 2.44 1.15
C LEU A 106 3.57 1.29 2.12
N GLU A 107 3.54 1.55 3.42
CA GLU A 107 3.10 0.59 4.45
C GLU A 107 1.64 0.18 4.21
N GLY A 108 0.77 1.13 3.85
CA GLY A 108 -0.60 0.86 3.43
C GLY A 108 -0.67 -0.04 2.20
N LEU A 109 0.07 0.28 1.14
CA LEU A 109 0.15 -0.54 -0.07
C LEU A 109 0.63 -1.96 0.25
N ALA A 110 1.68 -2.09 1.06
CA ALA A 110 2.21 -3.38 1.48
C ALA A 110 1.16 -4.20 2.24
N LYS A 111 0.39 -3.56 3.14
CA LYS A 111 -0.69 -4.19 3.89
C LYS A 111 -1.79 -4.71 2.96
N VAL A 112 -2.20 -3.92 1.96
CA VAL A 112 -3.21 -4.33 0.97
C VAL A 112 -2.71 -5.50 0.13
N HIS A 113 -1.50 -5.42 -0.43
CA HIS A 113 -0.91 -6.54 -1.18
C HIS A 113 -0.82 -7.82 -0.35
N ARG A 114 -0.42 -7.71 0.92
CA ARG A 114 -0.38 -8.85 1.85
C ARG A 114 -1.76 -9.48 2.04
N LYS A 115 -2.81 -8.66 2.22
CA LYS A 115 -4.19 -9.13 2.38
C LYS A 115 -4.75 -9.80 1.12
N ARG A 116 -4.33 -9.36 -0.07
CA ARG A 116 -4.61 -10.02 -1.36
C ARG A 116 -3.79 -11.29 -1.62
N GLY A 117 -2.83 -11.62 -0.75
CA GLY A 117 -1.90 -12.74 -0.95
C GLY A 117 -0.73 -12.45 -1.90
N ASP A 118 -0.59 -11.22 -2.39
CA ASP A 118 0.53 -10.78 -3.21
C ASP A 118 1.75 -10.43 -2.34
N LEU A 119 2.37 -11.47 -1.78
CA LEU A 119 3.48 -11.34 -0.85
C LEU A 119 4.75 -10.75 -1.49
N ARG A 120 4.88 -10.82 -2.82
CA ARG A 120 6.02 -10.23 -3.54
C ARG A 120 5.90 -8.70 -3.55
N GLN A 121 4.78 -8.17 -4.06
CA GLN A 121 4.55 -6.73 -4.04
C GLN A 121 4.50 -6.19 -2.61
N ALA A 122 3.94 -6.94 -1.66
CA ALA A 122 3.97 -6.56 -0.24
C ALA A 122 5.40 -6.38 0.29
N GLN A 123 6.30 -7.29 -0.05
CA GLN A 123 7.71 -7.22 0.37
C GLN A 123 8.44 -6.05 -0.28
N GLU A 124 8.21 -5.80 -1.57
CA GLU A 124 8.80 -4.66 -2.29
C GLU A 124 8.38 -3.33 -1.64
N ARG A 125 7.07 -3.10 -1.47
CA ARG A 125 6.54 -1.85 -0.90
C ARG A 125 6.96 -1.64 0.55
N MET A 126 6.98 -2.69 1.36
CA MET A 126 7.46 -2.61 2.75
C MET A 126 8.97 -2.31 2.79
N GLY A 127 9.76 -2.90 1.88
CA GLY A 127 11.19 -2.60 1.76
C GLY A 127 11.46 -1.13 1.44
N GLU A 128 10.69 -0.53 0.52
CA GLU A 128 10.75 0.91 0.23
C GLU A 128 10.42 1.75 1.49
N ALA A 129 9.39 1.38 2.24
CA ALA A 129 9.01 2.10 3.47
C ALA A 129 10.11 2.02 4.53
N VAL A 130 10.68 0.83 4.77
CA VAL A 130 11.77 0.62 5.74
C VAL A 130 13.01 1.40 5.34
N ALA A 131 13.34 1.50 4.05
CA ALA A 131 14.46 2.32 3.59
C ALA A 131 14.30 3.80 3.97
N ILE A 132 13.08 4.35 3.80
CA ILE A 132 12.76 5.72 4.23
C ILE A 132 12.88 5.84 5.77
N ARG A 133 12.31 4.90 6.53
CA ARG A 133 12.37 4.91 8.00
C ARG A 133 13.79 4.83 8.54
N ARG A 134 14.67 4.02 7.92
CA ARG A 134 16.09 3.92 8.30
C ARG A 134 16.83 5.22 8.06
N ALA A 135 16.60 5.87 6.92
CA ALA A 135 17.20 7.16 6.62
C ALA A 135 16.77 8.22 7.66
N LEU A 136 15.49 8.26 8.01
CA LEU A 136 14.93 9.17 9.03
C LEU A 136 15.45 8.88 10.44
N ALA A 137 15.61 7.62 10.82
CA ALA A 137 16.13 7.24 12.14
C ALA A 137 17.66 7.42 12.26
N SER A 138 18.36 7.68 11.16
CA SER A 138 19.81 7.89 11.14
C SER A 138 20.20 9.37 11.32
N SER A 139 19.27 10.32 11.12
CA SER A 139 19.52 11.75 11.32
C SER A 139 19.39 12.14 12.80
N ASP A 140 20.29 13.01 13.29
CA ASP A 140 20.41 13.33 14.72
C ASP A 140 19.22 14.09 15.32
N ALA A 141 18.36 14.70 14.48
CA ALA A 141 17.21 15.49 14.95
C ALA A 141 16.00 14.64 15.35
N ASP A 142 15.82 13.43 14.80
CA ASP A 142 14.58 12.65 14.95
C ASP A 142 14.78 11.17 15.32
N LYS A 143 16.01 10.81 15.74
CA LYS A 143 16.44 9.44 16.10
C LYS A 143 15.47 8.67 17.00
N GLN A 144 14.88 9.31 18.00
CA GLN A 144 13.90 8.66 18.88
C GLN A 144 12.49 8.65 18.32
N MET A 145 12.13 9.68 17.54
CA MET A 145 10.77 9.83 17.00
C MET A 145 10.46 8.72 16.01
N PHE A 146 11.39 8.35 15.13
CA PHE A 146 11.15 7.35 14.07
C PHE A 146 11.60 5.93 14.40
N ARG A 147 12.20 5.71 15.56
CA ARG A 147 12.73 4.38 15.91
C ARG A 147 11.62 3.36 16.12
N LYS A 148 10.51 3.75 16.76
CA LYS A 148 9.36 2.86 16.95
C LYS A 148 8.71 2.47 15.62
N GLU A 149 8.57 3.43 14.72
CA GLU A 149 8.04 3.24 13.38
C GLU A 149 8.97 2.38 12.53
N LEU A 150 10.29 2.58 12.66
CA LEU A 150 11.29 1.72 12.03
C LEU A 150 11.19 0.28 12.56
N ASP A 151 11.19 0.08 13.88
CA ASP A 151 11.09 -1.25 14.50
C ASP A 151 9.81 -1.96 14.05
N ALA A 152 8.68 -1.24 14.01
CA ALA A 152 7.40 -1.77 13.52
C ALA A 152 7.43 -2.12 12.02
N ALA A 153 8.05 -1.27 11.19
CA ALA A 153 8.18 -1.51 9.75
C ALA A 153 9.12 -2.70 9.47
N GLU A 154 10.22 -2.83 10.20
CA GLU A 154 11.15 -3.96 10.09
C GLU A 154 10.51 -5.27 10.54
N ALA A 155 9.74 -5.26 11.65
CA ALA A 155 8.97 -6.41 12.09
C ALA A 155 7.94 -6.84 11.03
N ALA A 156 7.23 -5.88 10.42
CA ALA A 156 6.28 -6.16 9.35
C ALA A 156 6.99 -6.69 8.08
N GLN A 157 8.17 -6.16 7.74
CA GLN A 157 8.99 -6.66 6.63
C GLN A 157 9.40 -8.12 6.85
N GLN A 158 9.84 -8.44 8.07
CA GLN A 158 10.23 -9.81 8.44
C GLN A 158 9.03 -10.76 8.36
N GLU A 159 7.87 -10.36 8.91
CA GLU A 159 6.64 -11.16 8.84
C GLU A 159 6.23 -11.48 7.40
N ILE A 160 6.34 -10.49 6.50
CA ILE A 160 6.05 -10.68 5.07
C ILE A 160 7.06 -11.64 4.43
N ALA A 161 8.35 -11.49 4.75
CA ALA A 161 9.42 -12.33 4.22
C ALA A 161 9.25 -13.79 4.67
N ASP A 162 8.93 -14.02 5.94
CA ASP A 162 8.71 -15.34 6.51
C ASP A 162 7.52 -16.03 5.85
N LYS A 163 6.38 -15.33 5.74
CA LYS A 163 5.19 -15.84 5.04
C LYS A 163 5.49 -16.20 3.59
N ARG A 164 6.26 -15.36 2.88
CA ARG A 164 6.64 -15.62 1.48
C ARG A 164 7.55 -16.84 1.38
N SER A 165 8.49 -17.01 2.32
CA SER A 165 9.37 -18.17 2.40
C SER A 165 8.59 -19.46 2.66
N GLU A 166 7.64 -19.42 3.60
CA GLU A 166 6.75 -20.54 3.93
C GLU A 166 5.93 -20.99 2.73
N VAL A 167 5.27 -20.06 2.03
CA VAL A 167 4.49 -20.35 0.81
C VAL A 167 5.38 -20.96 -0.27
N ARG A 168 6.58 -20.40 -0.49
CA ARG A 168 7.55 -20.93 -1.45
C ARG A 168 8.01 -22.34 -1.08
N GLY A 169 8.25 -22.60 0.21
CA GLY A 169 8.62 -23.92 0.73
C GLY A 169 7.53 -24.95 0.49
N ARG A 170 6.27 -24.62 0.81
CA ARG A 170 5.09 -25.47 0.54
C ARG A 170 4.98 -25.80 -0.95
N LEU A 171 5.15 -24.81 -1.82
CA LEU A 171 5.08 -25.00 -3.28
C LEU A 171 6.21 -25.90 -3.81
N LYS A 172 7.43 -25.77 -3.28
CA LYS A 172 8.55 -26.67 -3.62
C LYS A 172 8.29 -28.11 -3.19
N ASN A 173 7.68 -28.32 -2.03
CA ASN A 173 7.35 -29.67 -1.55
C ASN A 173 6.23 -30.30 -2.39
N LEU A 174 5.21 -29.52 -2.77
CA LEU A 174 4.15 -29.95 -3.68
C LEU A 174 4.67 -30.40 -5.06
N THR A 175 5.73 -29.75 -5.56
CA THR A 175 6.33 -30.10 -6.86
C THR A 175 7.31 -31.28 -6.76
N LYS A 176 8.01 -31.45 -5.63
CA LYS A 176 8.90 -32.61 -5.38
C LYS A 176 8.17 -33.90 -5.03
N GLY A 177 7.00 -33.82 -4.38
CA GLY A 177 6.22 -34.98 -3.94
C GLY A 177 5.46 -35.73 -5.03
N GLY A 178 5.70 -35.42 -6.31
CA GLY A 178 4.97 -36.02 -7.44
C GLY A 178 3.52 -35.57 -7.45
N ALA A 179 3.23 -34.40 -8.02
CA ALA A 179 1.85 -33.97 -8.26
C ALA A 179 1.19 -34.90 -9.30
N THR A 180 0.60 -36.00 -8.85
CA THR A 180 0.04 -37.06 -9.71
C THR A 180 -1.42 -36.82 -10.13
N GLY A 181 -2.04 -35.71 -9.69
CA GLY A 181 -3.44 -35.39 -9.95
C GLY A 181 -3.67 -34.10 -10.76
N PRO A 182 -4.62 -34.07 -11.72
CA PRO A 182 -4.94 -32.89 -12.54
C PRO A 182 -5.32 -31.63 -11.73
N SER A 183 -5.99 -31.81 -10.58
CA SER A 183 -6.37 -30.72 -9.68
C SER A 183 -5.15 -30.09 -8.98
N MET A 184 -4.21 -30.93 -8.52
CA MET A 184 -2.96 -30.49 -7.90
C MET A 184 -2.01 -29.84 -8.90
N MET A 185 -1.99 -30.32 -10.16
CA MET A 185 -1.27 -29.66 -11.25
C MET A 185 -1.84 -28.27 -11.56
N LYS A 186 -3.17 -28.11 -11.62
CA LYS A 186 -3.81 -26.79 -11.80
C LYS A 186 -3.45 -25.82 -10.67
N LEU A 187 -3.44 -26.30 -9.42
CA LEU A 187 -3.06 -25.49 -8.26
C LEU A 187 -1.59 -25.07 -8.30
N ALA A 188 -0.69 -25.99 -8.67
CA ALA A 188 0.73 -25.71 -8.84
C ALA A 188 0.98 -24.72 -10.01
N LEU A 189 0.25 -24.85 -11.12
CA LEU A 189 0.32 -23.94 -12.27
C LEU A 189 -0.21 -22.54 -11.93
N ALA A 190 -1.33 -22.44 -11.21
CA ALA A 190 -1.89 -21.16 -10.78
C ALA A 190 -0.95 -20.43 -9.81
N ALA A 191 -0.35 -21.14 -8.86
CA ALA A 191 0.65 -20.58 -7.94
C ALA A 191 1.92 -20.10 -8.68
N LYS A 192 2.39 -20.85 -9.67
CA LYS A 192 3.54 -20.48 -10.49
C LYS A 192 3.26 -19.29 -11.42
N ALA A 193 2.04 -19.18 -11.94
CA ALA A 193 1.59 -18.04 -12.74
C ALA A 193 1.47 -16.75 -11.91
N ALA A 194 1.09 -16.85 -10.63
CA ALA A 194 1.11 -15.71 -9.70
C ALA A 194 2.54 -15.22 -9.42
N GLU A 195 3.52 -16.13 -9.30
CA GLU A 195 4.94 -15.76 -9.22
C GLU A 195 5.46 -15.12 -10.51
N ALA A 196 5.06 -15.64 -11.68
CA ALA A 196 5.52 -15.17 -12.99
C ALA A 196 4.93 -13.80 -13.40
N LYS A 197 3.65 -13.52 -13.11
CA LYS A 197 3.04 -12.19 -13.32
C LYS A 197 3.73 -11.11 -12.49
N GLY A 198 4.34 -11.46 -11.36
CA GLY A 198 5.22 -10.57 -10.62
C GLY A 198 6.55 -10.31 -11.33
N ALA A 199 7.17 -11.33 -11.91
CA ALA A 199 8.47 -11.25 -12.58
C ALA A 199 8.43 -10.47 -13.93
N GLU A 200 7.32 -10.49 -14.68
CA GLU A 200 7.18 -9.70 -15.91
C GLU A 200 7.13 -8.17 -15.68
N ALA A 201 6.78 -7.72 -14.47
CA ALA A 201 6.90 -6.31 -14.08
C ALA A 201 8.35 -5.90 -13.76
N GLU A 202 9.22 -6.88 -13.47
CA GLU A 202 10.65 -6.70 -13.17
C GLU A 202 11.46 -6.35 -14.43
N SER A 203 11.00 -6.76 -15.62
CA SER A 203 11.64 -6.42 -16.91
C SER A 203 11.21 -5.06 -17.48
N LYS A 204 10.20 -4.40 -16.88
CA LYS A 204 9.68 -3.09 -17.31
C LYS A 204 9.98 -1.93 -16.36
N SER A 205 10.68 -2.18 -15.25
CA SER A 205 11.15 -1.14 -14.36
C SER A 205 12.46 -0.56 -14.92
N PRO A 206 12.56 0.75 -15.23
CA PRO A 206 13.80 1.32 -15.74
C PRO A 206 14.88 1.20 -14.67
N SER A 207 16.04 0.65 -15.05
CA SER A 207 17.23 0.66 -14.21
C SER A 207 17.56 2.10 -13.83
N PRO A 208 17.94 2.39 -12.57
CA PRO A 208 18.44 3.71 -12.23
C PRO A 208 19.78 3.89 -12.96
N GLU A 209 19.77 4.71 -14.01
CA GLU A 209 20.99 5.21 -14.61
C GLU A 209 21.82 5.87 -13.51
N LYS A 210 23.02 5.31 -13.31
CA LYS A 210 24.08 5.98 -12.57
C LYS A 210 24.52 7.17 -13.42
N GLU A 211 24.07 8.36 -13.06
CA GLU A 211 24.78 9.58 -13.47
C GLU A 211 25.78 9.95 -12.39
N ALA A 212 27.02 10.13 -12.87
CA ALA A 212 28.22 10.54 -12.16
C ALA A 212 28.31 12.07 -12.07
#